data_AF-A0A7Y4ERN4-F1
#
_entry.id   AF-A0A7Y4ERN4-F1
#
_cell.length_a   1.000
_cell.length_b   1.000
_cell.length_c   1.000
_cell.angle_alpha   90.00
_cell.angle_beta   90.00
_cell.angle_gamma   90.00
#
_symmetry.space_group_name_H-M   'P 1'
#
loop_
_entity.id
_entity.type
_entity.pdbx_description
1 polymer ?
#
loop_
_entity_poly.entity_id
_entity_poly.type
_entity_poly.pdbx_seq_one_letter_code
_entity_poly.pdbx_strand_id
1 'polypeptide(L)'
;MPHPIKGFCGAYIHDLEGKCAVLYSYANGQHYSELSHHQSFLLGRESAQIHLNAIHINTKDLPIKKTKELLVNPLATLSIGYSERYHELRYIRGLANVAADKLSHLSPYQSVCHGDYHWGNVFFDNERITVFDFDFC
;
A
#
# COMPACT_ATOMS: atom_id res chain seq x y z
N MET A 1 7.66 13.26 11.29
CA MET A 1 6.99 12.08 10.72
C MET A 1 7.23 10.88 11.63
N PRO A 2 6.30 9.92 11.70
CA PRO A 2 6.53 8.60 12.26
C PRO A 2 7.79 8.02 11.65
N HIS A 3 8.64 7.46 12.48
CA HIS A 3 9.88 6.82 12.05
C HIS A 3 10.10 5.57 12.91
N PRO A 4 10.74 4.54 12.35
CA PRO A 4 11.04 3.34 13.13
C PRO A 4 12.03 3.71 14.25
N ILE A 5 11.82 3.13 15.42
CA ILE A 5 12.63 3.32 16.62
C ILE A 5 13.50 2.08 16.79
N LYS A 6 14.81 2.28 17.01
CA LYS A 6 15.73 1.17 17.29
C LYS A 6 15.46 0.61 18.69
N GLY A 7 15.42 -0.71 18.81
CA GLY A 7 15.47 -1.37 20.11
C GLY A 7 16.85 -1.30 20.75
N PHE A 8 16.97 -1.86 21.96
CA PHE A 8 18.21 -1.84 22.76
C PHE A 8 19.43 -2.46 22.04
N CYS A 9 19.21 -3.43 21.14
CA CYS A 9 20.27 -4.04 20.34
C CYS A 9 20.67 -3.22 19.09
N GLY A 10 20.05 -2.06 18.86
CA GLY A 10 20.29 -1.20 17.70
C GLY A 10 19.59 -1.64 16.41
N ALA A 11 18.84 -2.74 16.43
CA ALA A 11 18.01 -3.20 15.31
C ALA A 11 16.64 -2.49 15.28
N TYR A 12 16.03 -2.41 14.10
CA TYR A 12 14.65 -1.92 13.91
C TYR A 12 13.61 -3.04 13.92
N ILE A 13 13.98 -4.24 13.46
CA ILE A 13 13.10 -5.40 13.38
C ILE A 13 13.46 -6.36 14.53
N HIS A 14 12.44 -6.82 15.24
CA HIS A 14 12.57 -7.72 16.37
C HIS A 14 11.74 -8.98 16.12
N ASP A 15 12.31 -10.15 16.39
CA ASP A 15 11.55 -11.40 16.44
C ASP A 15 10.91 -11.55 17.82
N LEU A 16 9.60 -11.75 17.84
CA LEU A 16 8.79 -12.05 19.01
C LEU A 16 8.08 -13.38 18.78
N GLU A 17 8.78 -14.48 19.07
CA GLU A 17 8.26 -15.85 18.94
C GLU A 17 7.78 -16.16 17.52
N GLY A 18 8.61 -15.85 16.52
CA GLY A 18 8.29 -16.07 15.10
C GLY A 18 7.40 -14.99 14.47
N LYS A 19 7.14 -13.88 15.18
CA LYS A 19 6.50 -12.68 14.64
C LYS A 19 7.51 -11.54 14.53
N CYS A 20 7.58 -10.92 13.36
CA CYS A 20 8.35 -9.70 13.18
C CYS A 20 7.60 -8.51 13.79
N ALA A 21 8.28 -7.73 14.62
CA ALA A 21 7.75 -6.50 15.22
C ALA A 21 8.70 -5.33 14.93
N VAL A 22 8.11 -4.17 14.63
CA VAL A 22 8.80 -2.90 14.46
C VAL A 22 8.06 -1.85 15.29
N LEU A 23 8.81 -1.06 16.06
CA LEU A 23 8.24 0.05 16.81
C LEU A 23 8.38 1.35 16.02
N TYR A 24 7.31 2.14 15.95
CA TYR A 24 7.33 3.46 15.33
C TYR A 24 7.03 4.55 16.35
N SER A 25 7.58 5.75 16.13
CA SER A 25 7.22 6.92 16.92
C SER A 25 5.76 7.31 16.69
N TYR A 26 5.10 7.79 17.74
CA TYR A 26 3.70 8.22 17.68
C TYR A 26 3.44 9.26 16.58
N ALA A 27 2.33 9.10 15.87
CA ALA A 27 1.84 10.03 14.86
C ALA A 27 0.82 10.98 15.49
N ASN A 28 1.12 12.29 15.51
CA ASN A 28 0.15 13.29 15.93
C ASN A 28 -0.91 13.52 14.85
N GLY A 29 -2.12 13.85 15.29
CA GLY A 29 -3.24 14.24 14.42
C GLY A 29 -4.52 13.51 14.80
N GLN A 30 -5.55 13.71 13.97
CA GLN A 30 -6.86 13.10 14.08
C GLN A 30 -7.11 12.15 12.93
N HIS A 31 -7.81 11.07 13.22
CA HIS A 31 -8.27 10.10 12.25
C HIS A 31 -9.73 10.37 11.92
N TYR A 32 -10.11 10.13 10.67
CA TYR A 32 -11.47 10.40 10.18
C TYR A 32 -11.96 9.20 9.40
N SER A 33 -13.18 8.75 9.69
CA SER A 33 -13.85 7.68 8.94
C SER A 33 -14.32 8.11 7.56
N GLU A 34 -14.50 9.42 7.36
CA GLU A 34 -14.89 10.04 6.10
C GLU A 34 -14.12 11.34 5.90
N LEU A 35 -13.73 11.62 4.65
CA LEU A 35 -12.98 12.83 4.32
C LEU A 35 -13.88 13.89 3.71
N SER A 36 -13.72 15.13 4.19
CA SER A 36 -14.23 16.30 3.48
C SER A 36 -13.55 16.46 2.12
N HIS A 37 -14.11 17.32 1.26
CA HIS A 37 -13.50 17.66 -0.02
C HIS A 37 -12.08 18.22 0.15
N HIS A 38 -11.88 19.10 1.13
CA HIS A 38 -10.57 19.66 1.42
C HIS A 38 -9.57 18.59 1.90
N GLN A 39 -9.98 17.70 2.81
CA GLN A 39 -9.11 16.60 3.26
C GLN A 39 -8.76 15.63 2.13
N SER A 40 -9.69 15.37 1.22
CA SER A 40 -9.44 14.55 0.03
C SER A 40 -8.41 15.20 -0.90
N PHE A 41 -8.47 16.52 -1.06
CA PHE A 41 -7.46 17.28 -1.78
C PHE A 41 -6.08 17.18 -1.11
N LEU A 42 -6.02 17.38 0.22
CA LEU A 42 -4.77 17.24 0.97
C LEU A 42 -4.19 15.84 0.83
N LEU A 43 -5.03 14.80 0.91
CA LEU A 43 -4.64 13.40 0.76
C LEU A 43 -4.03 13.13 -0.63
N GLY A 44 -4.67 13.61 -1.69
CA GLY A 44 -4.13 13.51 -3.05
C GLY A 44 -2.80 14.25 -3.23
N ARG A 45 -2.68 15.44 -2.65
CA ARG A 45 -1.43 16.22 -2.64
C ARG A 45 -0.30 15.46 -1.97
N GLU A 46 -0.55 14.86 -0.80
CA GLU A 46 0.46 14.11 -0.05
C GLU A 46 0.90 12.84 -0.81
N SER A 47 -0.05 12.13 -1.43
CA SER A 47 0.26 10.99 -2.31
C SER A 47 1.21 11.37 -3.45
N ALA A 48 0.94 12.51 -4.11
CA ALA A 48 1.82 13.01 -5.16
C ALA A 48 3.22 13.37 -4.62
N GLN A 49 3.30 13.97 -3.43
CA GLN A 49 4.59 14.29 -2.80
C GLN A 49 5.39 13.02 -2.47
N ILE A 50 4.75 11.95 -2.00
CA ILE A 50 5.42 10.66 -1.78
C ILE A 50 6.05 10.16 -3.08
N HIS A 51 5.29 10.13 -4.18
CA HIS A 51 5.82 9.67 -5.47
C HIS A 51 6.95 10.54 -6.01
N LEU A 52 6.85 11.87 -5.87
CA LEU A 52 7.87 12.83 -6.31
C LEU A 52 9.15 12.74 -5.47
N ASN A 53 9.04 12.50 -4.17
CA ASN A 53 10.22 12.32 -3.32
C ASN A 53 10.87 10.94 -3.52
N ALA A 54 10.08 9.94 -3.92
CA ALA A 54 10.55 8.58 -4.18
C ALA A 54 11.38 8.44 -5.46
N ILE A 55 11.40 9.42 -6.36
CA ILE A 55 12.15 9.34 -7.63
C ILE A 55 13.66 9.14 -7.44
N HIS A 56 14.17 9.50 -6.26
CA HIS A 56 15.59 9.38 -5.90
C HIS A 56 15.91 8.05 -5.20
N ILE A 57 14.92 7.22 -4.89
CA ILE A 57 15.12 5.92 -4.26
C ILE A 57 15.64 4.95 -5.32
N ASN A 58 16.74 4.27 -5.02
CA ASN A 58 17.22 3.17 -5.85
C ASN A 58 16.25 1.99 -5.75
N THR A 59 15.46 1.78 -6.80
CA THR A 59 14.42 0.74 -6.87
C THR A 59 14.94 -0.61 -7.37
N LYS A 60 16.24 -0.75 -7.67
CA LYS A 60 16.82 -1.99 -8.24
C LYS A 60 16.54 -3.24 -7.40
N ASP A 61 16.49 -3.08 -6.08
CA ASP A 61 16.29 -4.18 -5.14
C ASP A 61 14.84 -4.25 -4.59
N LEU A 62 13.95 -3.37 -5.06
CA LEU A 62 12.55 -3.36 -4.63
C LEU A 62 11.71 -4.29 -5.53
N PRO A 63 10.77 -5.05 -4.95
CA PRO A 63 9.88 -5.90 -5.72
C PRO A 63 8.98 -5.04 -6.60
N ILE A 64 9.05 -5.26 -7.92
CA ILE A 64 8.15 -4.59 -8.87
C ILE A 64 6.83 -5.34 -8.86
N LYS A 65 5.78 -4.71 -8.33
CA LYS A 65 4.42 -5.28 -8.39
C LYS A 65 3.91 -5.27 -9.83
N LYS A 66 3.75 -6.45 -10.42
CA LYS A 66 3.23 -6.59 -11.79
C LYS A 66 1.73 -6.75 -11.79
N THR A 67 1.07 -6.31 -12.86
CA THR A 67 -0.37 -6.49 -13.08
C THR A 67 -0.85 -7.92 -12.85
N LYS A 68 -0.06 -8.92 -13.30
CA LYS A 68 -0.35 -10.34 -13.06
C LYS A 68 -0.33 -10.71 -11.58
N GLU A 69 0.62 -10.18 -10.82
CA GLU A 69 0.76 -10.43 -9.38
C GLU A 69 -0.37 -9.80 -8.58
N LEU A 70 -0.90 -8.66 -9.03
CA LEU A 70 -1.99 -7.95 -8.37
C LEU A 70 -3.38 -8.51 -8.73
N LEU A 71 -3.60 -8.91 -9.99
CA LEU A 71 -4.94 -9.25 -10.49
C LEU A 71 -5.18 -10.75 -10.69
N VAL A 72 -4.14 -11.51 -11.05
CA VAL A 72 -4.29 -12.90 -11.49
C VAL A 72 -3.84 -13.88 -10.41
N ASN A 73 -2.66 -13.67 -9.83
CA ASN A 73 -2.12 -14.57 -8.80
C ASN A 73 -3.04 -14.72 -7.57
N PRO A 74 -3.68 -13.66 -7.04
CA PRO A 74 -4.57 -13.79 -5.88
C PRO A 74 -5.77 -14.72 -6.14
N LEU A 75 -6.19 -14.85 -7.41
CA LEU A 75 -7.29 -15.75 -7.78
C LEU A 75 -6.92 -17.22 -7.64
N ALA A 76 -5.64 -17.58 -7.77
CA ALA A 76 -5.19 -18.94 -7.51
C ALA A 76 -5.33 -19.27 -6.02
N THR A 77 -4.91 -18.36 -5.14
CA THR A 77 -5.09 -18.48 -3.69
C THR A 77 -6.57 -18.56 -3.30
N LEU A 78 -7.42 -17.68 -3.85
CA LEU A 78 -8.85 -17.71 -3.61
C LEU A 78 -9.50 -19.03 -4.08
N SER A 79 -9.00 -19.62 -5.17
CA SER A 79 -9.54 -20.89 -5.68
C SER A 79 -9.33 -22.06 -4.73
N ILE A 80 -8.30 -22.01 -3.86
CA ILE A 80 -8.04 -23.04 -2.85
C ILE A 80 -9.10 -22.97 -1.74
N GLY A 81 -9.46 -21.78 -1.29
CA GLY A 81 -10.38 -21.57 -0.16
C GLY A 81 -11.86 -21.48 -0.52
N TYR A 82 -12.19 -21.22 -1.80
CA TYR A 82 -13.56 -20.96 -2.26
C TYR A 82 -13.92 -21.79 -3.50
N SER A 83 -13.42 -23.02 -3.57
CA SER A 83 -13.59 -23.90 -4.74
C SER A 83 -15.06 -24.13 -5.13
N GLU A 84 -15.97 -24.08 -4.16
CA GLU A 84 -17.42 -24.20 -4.32
C GLU A 84 -18.06 -23.00 -5.04
N ARG A 85 -17.40 -21.83 -5.03
CA ARG A 85 -17.86 -20.59 -5.68
C ARG A 85 -17.28 -20.43 -7.08
N TYR A 86 -17.25 -21.53 -7.83
CA TYR A 86 -16.53 -21.61 -9.10
C TYR A 86 -17.05 -20.63 -10.17
N HIS A 87 -18.36 -20.34 -10.17
CA HIS A 87 -18.95 -19.38 -11.10
C HIS A 87 -18.48 -17.96 -10.81
N GLU A 88 -18.48 -17.55 -9.54
CA GLU A 88 -18.00 -16.25 -9.09
C GLU A 88 -16.50 -16.10 -9.36
N LEU A 89 -15.70 -17.13 -9.05
CA LEU A 89 -14.27 -17.13 -9.34
C LEU A 89 -13.98 -17.03 -10.85
N ARG A 90 -14.76 -17.72 -11.69
CA ARG A 90 -14.65 -17.60 -13.15
C ARG A 90 -15.00 -16.20 -13.62
N TYR A 91 -16.04 -15.60 -13.06
CA TYR A 91 -16.45 -14.24 -13.39
C TYR A 91 -15.38 -13.20 -13.01
N ILE A 92 -14.89 -13.25 -11.77
CA ILE A 92 -13.81 -12.37 -11.29
C ILE A 92 -12.55 -12.55 -12.13
N ARG A 93 -12.20 -13.78 -12.51
CA ARG A 93 -11.07 -14.05 -13.42
C ARG A 93 -11.25 -13.40 -14.79
N GLY A 94 -12.47 -13.41 -15.32
CA GLY A 94 -12.81 -12.66 -16.55
C GLY A 94 -12.54 -11.17 -16.40
N LEU A 95 -13.02 -10.55 -15.31
CA LEU A 95 -12.80 -9.14 -15.02
C LEU A 95 -11.31 -8.80 -14.84
N ALA A 96 -10.57 -9.64 -14.11
CA ALA A 96 -9.14 -9.48 -13.88
C ALA A 96 -8.34 -9.52 -15.19
N ASN A 97 -8.69 -10.42 -16.11
CA ASN A 97 -8.06 -10.49 -17.43
C ASN A 97 -8.34 -9.24 -18.26
N VAL A 98 -9.57 -8.74 -18.28
CA VAL A 98 -9.93 -7.50 -18.98
C VAL A 98 -9.18 -6.29 -18.40
N ALA A 99 -9.09 -6.20 -17.07
CA ALA A 99 -8.32 -5.14 -16.43
C ALA A 99 -6.83 -5.24 -16.73
N ALA A 100 -6.27 -6.46 -16.71
CA ALA A 100 -4.87 -6.69 -17.01
C ALA A 100 -4.48 -6.31 -18.45
N ASP A 101 -5.34 -6.66 -19.41
CA ASP A 101 -5.20 -6.28 -20.82
C ASP A 101 -5.19 -4.75 -20.97
N LYS A 102 -6.19 -4.05 -20.42
CA LYS A 102 -6.26 -2.58 -20.44
C LYS A 102 -5.03 -1.91 -19.83
N LEU A 103 -4.56 -2.42 -18.69
CA LEU A 103 -3.37 -1.89 -18.01
C LEU A 103 -2.08 -2.17 -18.80
N SER A 104 -2.03 -3.25 -19.59
CA SER A 104 -0.85 -3.57 -20.42
C SER A 104 -0.60 -2.55 -21.54
N HIS A 105 -1.63 -1.79 -21.91
CA HIS A 105 -1.53 -0.69 -22.89
C HIS A 105 -1.10 0.64 -22.25
N LEU A 106 -0.96 0.70 -20.93
CA LEU A 106 -0.43 1.86 -20.23
C LEU A 106 1.08 1.71 -20.03
N SER A 107 1.79 2.83 -20.09
CA SER A 107 3.19 2.92 -19.66
C SER A 107 3.25 3.81 -18.42
N PRO A 108 2.81 3.32 -17.24
CA PRO A 108 2.79 4.14 -16.04
C PRO A 108 4.22 4.46 -15.60
N TYR A 109 4.41 5.64 -15.04
CA TYR A 109 5.65 5.99 -14.37
C TYR A 109 5.88 5.02 -13.20
N GLN A 110 7.06 4.38 -13.17
CA GLN A 110 7.44 3.48 -12.10
C GLN A 110 8.13 4.26 -10.99
N SER A 111 7.51 4.29 -9.81
CA SER A 111 8.04 4.88 -8.59
C SER A 111 7.63 4.01 -7.40
N VAL A 112 8.27 4.24 -6.25
CA VAL A 112 7.79 3.68 -4.99
C VAL A 112 6.45 4.35 -4.65
N CYS A 113 5.48 3.55 -4.25
CA CYS A 113 4.18 4.01 -3.76
C CYS A 113 3.89 3.38 -2.40
N HIS A 114 2.82 3.83 -1.73
CA HIS A 114 2.42 3.27 -0.44
C HIS A 114 1.81 1.86 -0.57
N GLY A 115 1.21 1.54 -1.71
CA GLY A 115 0.54 0.26 -1.97
C GLY A 115 -0.84 0.08 -1.34
N ASP A 116 -1.09 0.70 -0.17
CA ASP A 116 -2.39 0.68 0.51
C ASP A 116 -2.81 2.07 1.00
N TYR A 117 -2.98 3.01 0.06
CA TYR A 117 -3.18 4.42 0.39
C TYR A 117 -4.67 4.75 0.56
N HIS A 118 -5.13 4.88 1.81
CA HIS A 118 -6.50 5.26 2.13
C HIS A 118 -6.58 6.11 3.41
N TRP A 119 -7.76 6.69 3.70
CA TRP A 119 -7.97 7.54 4.89
C TRP A 119 -7.66 6.84 6.22
N GLY A 120 -7.67 5.51 6.23
CA GLY A 120 -7.40 4.69 7.41
C GLY A 120 -5.94 4.74 7.83
N ASN A 121 -5.04 5.01 6.88
CA ASN A 121 -3.58 4.99 7.04
C ASN A 121 -2.99 6.41 7.11
N VAL A 122 -3.82 7.40 7.50
CA VAL A 122 -3.42 8.80 7.63
C VAL A 122 -3.96 9.46 8.90
N PHE A 123 -3.13 10.32 9.49
CA PHE A 123 -3.55 11.28 10.50
C PHE A 123 -3.49 12.69 9.92
N PHE A 124 -4.50 13.50 10.23
CA PHE A 124 -4.57 14.91 9.84
C PHE A 124 -4.34 15.80 11.05
N ASP A 125 -3.39 16.71 10.94
CA ASP A 125 -3.12 17.78 11.90
C ASP A 125 -3.23 19.12 11.16
N ASN A 126 -4.44 19.68 11.15
CA ASN A 126 -4.82 20.81 10.29
C ASN A 126 -4.54 20.48 8.81
N GLU A 127 -3.63 21.21 8.16
CA GLU A 127 -3.25 20.98 6.76
C GLU A 127 -2.11 19.97 6.57
N ARG A 128 -1.54 19.48 7.67
CA ARG A 128 -0.45 18.50 7.66
C ARG A 128 -1.02 17.09 7.67
N ILE A 129 -0.54 16.26 6.75
CA ILE A 129 -0.85 14.84 6.72
C ILE A 129 0.36 14.06 7.24
N THR A 130 0.05 13.02 8.01
CA THR A 130 1.01 12.02 8.42
C THR A 130 0.52 10.66 7.95
N VAL A 131 1.24 10.07 7.00
CA VAL A 131 0.96 8.72 6.46
C VAL A 131 1.71 7.68 7.29
N PHE A 132 1.11 6.52 7.51
CA PHE A 132 1.70 5.38 8.22
C PHE A 132 1.22 4.07 7.56
N ASP A 133 1.73 2.92 8.04
CA ASP A 133 1.42 1.58 7.49
C ASP A 133 1.99 1.33 6.07
N PHE A 134 3.31 1.45 5.96
CA PHE A 134 4.05 1.27 4.69
C PHE A 134 4.37 -0.21 4.36
N ASP A 135 3.61 -1.16 4.90
CA ASP A 135 3.89 -2.60 4.76
C ASP A 135 3.69 -3.11 3.31
N PHE A 136 2.93 -2.37 2.49
CA PHE A 136 2.58 -2.73 1.12
C PHE A 136 3.32 -1.95 0.03
N CYS A 137 4.41 -1.23 0.37
CA CYS A 137 5.22 -0.52 -0.60
C CYS A 137 5.76 -1.36 -1.77
#